data_AF-T0QYK9-F1
#
_entry.id   AF-T0QYK9-F1
#
_cell.length_a   1.000
_cell.length_b   1.000
_cell.length_c   1.000
_cell.angle_alpha   90.00
_cell.angle_beta   90.00
_cell.angle_gamma   90.00
#
_symmetry.space_group_name_H-M   'P 1'
#
loop_
_entity.id
_entity.type
_entity.pdbx_description
1 polymer ?
#
loop_
_entity_poly.entity_id
_entity_poly.type
_entity_poly.pdbx_seq_one_letter_code
_entity_poly.pdbx_strand_id
1 'polypeptide(L)'
;MTSIRRSFVPLVVASLWFVASVALSFHYLGVVQPLLASDLLWLDYNTTGYQAFVIDLLNQVLETAPDASTVDIGAVAIERSYALPVIETIVHPTYAMSLLTAKLTGLDYAIASLRNTTIEKLLSLPTQYCYVDFARVFEMAHTAERQARCNTQYTANGAVYLDAILRNTDGHVFLKAFGGPNSPLSVALLHDLEASTVGQLWLQAVASVATTVSQEAFLWQSHGITNFRYQWQNRHLPGLVETATLVNALGLIESVSLKSIAYSEGPGTSSVFSSAFSLGVEYAGHCNKSLLRSTSEHAWKGPCATLESYATKLPLTIQQTLLRNALGPFFTIDLYVVPPPRSLVSLATVLSATILDALDDTTAEAFHSIEALFATPTPPAWSMNDLVFYGGNPFCLDGATSNMYSLASFLTTDACLTPIGSYVFIDSRPMLMALALVNDSIDSICALSASMSDWCSSSLHQATVLHPKLHVDPHHVQAAMTALSSLNVGLVQFASDLNQTAWMLLVQPLLEPPFSFYGWTLLFEWVAGVRECARCLLSRTDSMNPP
;
A
#
# COMPACT_ATOMS: atom_id res chain seq x y z
N MET A 1 -3.77 20.65 90.45
CA MET A 1 -4.66 20.00 89.45
C MET A 1 -4.94 20.83 88.19
N THR A 2 -4.59 22.13 88.14
CA THR A 2 -4.83 23.02 86.99
C THR A 2 -3.77 22.96 85.88
N SER A 3 -2.57 22.41 86.15
CA SER A 3 -1.51 22.24 85.13
C SER A 3 -1.74 21.03 84.21
N ILE A 4 -2.23 19.91 84.75
CA ILE A 4 -2.46 18.66 83.99
C ILE A 4 -3.58 18.82 82.95
N ARG A 5 -4.59 19.66 83.22
CA ARG A 5 -5.73 19.89 82.32
C ARG A 5 -5.40 20.79 81.11
N ARG A 6 -4.36 21.63 81.20
CA ARG A 6 -3.89 22.49 80.08
C ARG A 6 -3.04 21.72 79.05
N SER A 7 -2.45 20.59 79.43
CA SER A 7 -1.66 19.73 78.52
C SER A 7 -2.49 18.72 77.73
N PHE A 8 -3.74 18.47 78.13
CA PHE A 8 -4.59 17.44 77.52
C PHE A 8 -5.27 17.91 76.22
N VAL A 9 -5.69 19.17 76.15
CA VAL A 9 -6.32 19.74 74.94
C VAL A 9 -5.36 19.76 73.74
N PRO A 10 -4.10 20.23 73.87
CA PRO A 10 -3.14 20.15 72.77
C PRO A 10 -2.86 18.71 72.32
N LEU A 11 -2.85 17.75 73.24
CA LEU A 11 -2.61 16.33 72.95
C LEU A 11 -3.76 15.70 72.15
N VAL A 12 -5.01 16.05 72.48
CA VAL A 12 -6.20 15.60 71.74
C VAL A 12 -6.24 16.24 70.36
N VAL A 13 -5.97 17.54 70.23
CA VAL A 13 -5.92 18.24 68.94
C VAL A 13 -4.81 17.65 68.06
N ALA A 14 -3.63 17.40 68.61
CA ALA A 14 -2.52 16.77 67.88
C ALA A 14 -2.87 15.33 67.42
N SER A 15 -3.52 14.54 68.29
CA SER A 15 -3.97 13.18 67.95
C SER A 15 -5.03 13.20 66.84
N LEU A 16 -6.02 14.10 66.91
CA LEU A 16 -7.06 14.24 65.88
C LEU A 16 -6.47 14.71 64.55
N TRP A 17 -5.56 15.68 64.59
CA TRP A 17 -4.84 16.14 63.39
C TRP A 17 -4.03 15.01 62.76
N PHE A 18 -3.33 14.20 63.57
CA PHE A 18 -2.58 13.05 63.07
C PHE A 18 -3.49 12.00 62.41
N VAL A 19 -4.57 11.61 63.08
CA VAL A 19 -5.53 10.62 62.53
C VAL A 19 -6.17 11.15 61.25
N ALA A 20 -6.60 12.41 61.22
CA ALA A 20 -7.16 13.04 60.02
C ALA A 20 -6.14 13.10 58.88
N SER A 21 -4.88 13.46 59.17
CA SER A 21 -3.81 13.51 58.17
C SER A 21 -3.51 12.12 57.59
N VAL A 22 -3.46 11.09 58.43
CA VAL A 22 -3.26 9.70 58.00
C VAL A 22 -4.44 9.22 57.15
N ALA A 23 -5.68 9.47 57.60
CA ALA A 23 -6.88 9.10 56.85
C ALA A 23 -6.96 9.80 55.48
N LEU A 24 -6.64 11.10 55.42
CA LEU A 24 -6.56 11.85 54.17
C LEU A 24 -5.45 11.34 53.26
N SER A 25 -4.31 10.91 53.82
CA SER A 25 -3.22 10.31 53.04
C SER A 25 -3.63 8.98 52.42
N PHE A 26 -4.31 8.10 53.18
CA PHE A 26 -4.87 6.86 52.62
C PHE A 26 -5.94 7.11 51.57
N HIS A 27 -6.81 8.11 51.79
CA HIS A 27 -7.80 8.51 50.80
C HIS A 27 -7.15 9.02 49.51
N TYR A 28 -6.13 9.88 49.62
CA TYR A 28 -5.35 10.38 48.49
C TYR A 28 -4.67 9.24 47.71
N LEU A 29 -4.05 8.28 48.41
CA LEU A 29 -3.49 7.09 47.76
C LEU A 29 -4.56 6.28 47.04
N GLY A 30 -5.75 6.13 47.61
CA GLY A 30 -6.88 5.46 46.95
C GLY A 30 -7.35 6.18 45.67
N VAL A 31 -7.34 7.52 45.66
CA VAL A 31 -7.70 8.32 44.48
C VAL A 31 -6.63 8.23 43.37
N VAL A 32 -5.36 8.19 43.74
CA VAL A 32 -4.24 8.23 42.77
C VAL A 32 -3.79 6.83 42.32
N GLN A 33 -4.09 5.77 43.10
CA GLN A 33 -3.70 4.39 42.79
C GLN A 33 -4.14 3.92 41.39
N PRO A 34 -5.36 4.22 40.88
CA PRO A 34 -5.74 3.85 39.52
C PRO A 34 -4.90 4.53 38.42
N LEU A 35 -4.45 5.77 38.65
CA LEU A 35 -3.57 6.49 37.71
C LEU A 35 -2.14 5.94 37.73
N LEU A 36 -1.65 5.54 38.90
CA LEU A 36 -0.32 4.95 39.08
C LEU A 36 -0.26 3.46 38.71
N ALA A 37 -1.35 2.87 38.23
CA ALA A 37 -1.38 1.49 37.78
C ALA A 37 -0.56 1.27 36.50
N SER A 38 -0.31 2.33 35.73
CA SER A 38 0.55 2.33 34.53
C SER A 38 1.58 3.45 34.60
N ASP A 39 2.74 3.25 33.96
CA ASP A 39 3.78 4.28 33.85
C ASP A 39 3.33 5.47 32.97
N LEU A 40 2.28 5.29 32.16
CA LEU A 40 1.66 6.34 31.35
C LEU A 40 0.85 7.34 32.17
N LEU A 41 0.54 7.05 33.44
CA LEU A 41 -0.36 7.86 34.27
C LEU A 41 -1.76 8.04 33.65
N TRP A 42 -2.16 7.07 32.83
CA TRP A 42 -3.45 7.03 32.17
C TRP A 42 -4.38 6.11 32.96
N LEU A 43 -5.49 6.68 33.44
CA LEU A 43 -6.53 5.97 34.17
C LEU A 43 -6.99 4.72 33.41
N ASP A 44 -7.03 3.58 34.11
CA ASP A 44 -7.51 2.29 33.61
C ASP A 44 -6.75 1.72 32.39
N TYR A 45 -5.58 2.28 32.05
CA TYR A 45 -4.78 1.79 30.93
C TYR A 45 -4.39 0.32 31.15
N ASN A 46 -4.78 -0.52 30.19
CA ASN A 46 -4.47 -1.93 30.16
C ASN A 46 -3.87 -2.33 28.79
N THR A 47 -3.12 -3.42 28.79
CA THR A 47 -2.42 -3.91 27.59
C THR A 47 -3.35 -4.64 26.61
N THR A 48 -4.54 -5.06 27.05
CA THR A 48 -5.46 -5.88 26.25
C THR A 48 -6.46 -5.06 25.43
N GLY A 49 -6.89 -3.89 25.92
CA GLY A 49 -7.90 -3.04 25.29
C GLY A 49 -7.40 -1.64 24.99
N TYR A 50 -6.96 -0.89 26.01
CA TYR A 50 -6.50 0.49 25.84
C TYR A 50 -5.26 0.59 24.95
N GLN A 51 -4.29 -0.32 25.12
CA GLN A 51 -3.13 -0.36 24.25
C GLN A 51 -3.52 -0.68 22.79
N ALA A 52 -4.46 -1.60 22.57
CA ALA A 52 -4.98 -1.89 21.23
C ALA A 52 -5.68 -0.68 20.62
N PHE A 53 -6.47 0.06 21.40
CA PHE A 53 -7.08 1.33 20.99
C PHE A 53 -6.04 2.36 20.56
N VAL A 54 -5.01 2.59 21.38
CA VAL A 54 -3.93 3.54 21.06
C VAL A 54 -3.20 3.12 19.78
N ILE A 55 -2.94 1.82 19.60
CA ILE A 55 -2.30 1.32 18.38
C ILE A 55 -3.18 1.58 17.15
N ASP A 56 -4.46 1.22 17.21
CA ASP A 56 -5.40 1.42 16.10
C ASP A 56 -5.55 2.93 15.76
N LEU A 57 -5.58 3.79 16.79
CA LEU A 57 -5.67 5.24 16.63
C LEU A 57 -4.44 5.78 15.91
N LEU A 58 -3.25 5.40 16.38
CA LEU A 58 -1.99 5.85 15.79
C LEU A 58 -1.83 5.32 14.36
N ASN A 59 -2.25 4.09 14.08
CA ASN A 59 -2.24 3.53 12.73
C ASN A 59 -3.12 4.34 11.77
N GLN A 60 -4.34 4.70 12.19
CA GLN A 60 -5.23 5.54 11.40
C GLN A 60 -4.61 6.93 11.13
N VAL A 61 -3.96 7.54 12.13
CA VAL A 61 -3.29 8.83 11.99
C VAL A 61 -2.10 8.72 11.03
N LEU A 62 -1.28 7.68 11.11
CA LEU A 62 -0.12 7.47 10.22
C LEU A 62 -0.52 7.31 8.74
N GLU A 63 -1.74 6.86 8.47
CA GLU A 63 -2.24 6.70 7.09
C GLU A 63 -2.89 7.95 6.53
N THR A 64 -3.50 8.77 7.38
CA THR A 64 -4.33 9.92 6.95
C THR A 64 -3.67 11.28 7.17
N ALA A 65 -2.83 11.42 8.18
CA ALA A 65 -2.18 12.67 8.53
C ALA A 65 -0.89 12.90 7.71
N PRO A 66 -0.54 14.16 7.40
CA PRO A 66 0.75 14.48 6.82
C PRO A 66 1.91 14.08 7.74
N ASP A 67 3.03 13.66 7.16
CA ASP A 67 4.25 13.36 7.92
C ASP A 67 4.71 14.57 8.74
N ALA A 68 5.18 14.32 9.97
CA ALA A 68 5.61 15.34 10.94
C ALA A 68 4.53 16.37 11.35
N SER A 69 3.24 16.06 11.14
CA SER A 69 2.14 16.86 11.65
C SER A 69 1.83 16.57 13.14
N THR A 70 1.13 17.50 13.79
CA THR A 70 0.57 17.30 15.13
C THR A 70 -0.92 17.06 15.00
N VAL A 71 -1.42 16.00 15.64
CA VAL A 71 -2.83 15.61 15.62
C VAL A 71 -3.34 15.52 17.04
N ASP A 72 -4.51 16.10 17.29
CA ASP A 72 -5.24 15.88 18.53
C ASP A 72 -5.94 14.52 18.47
N ILE A 73 -5.50 13.58 19.31
CA ILE A 73 -6.07 12.23 19.37
C ILE A 73 -7.53 12.24 19.83
N GLY A 74 -7.98 13.28 20.55
CA GLY A 74 -9.37 13.42 20.99
C GLY A 74 -10.34 13.71 19.85
N ALA A 75 -9.83 14.18 18.71
CA ALA A 75 -10.62 14.41 17.49
C ALA A 75 -10.71 13.17 16.58
N VAL A 76 -10.05 12.06 16.95
CA VAL A 76 -10.05 10.81 16.18
C VAL A 76 -11.00 9.81 16.86
N ALA A 77 -12.01 9.34 16.13
CA ALA A 77 -12.93 8.33 16.64
C ALA A 77 -12.76 6.99 15.91
N ILE A 78 -12.60 5.92 16.67
CA ILE A 78 -12.57 4.55 16.17
C ILE A 78 -13.86 3.86 16.55
N GLU A 79 -14.54 3.31 15.56
CA GLU A 79 -15.78 2.57 15.76
C GLU A 79 -15.47 1.11 16.08
N ARG A 80 -15.05 0.87 17.32
CA ARG A 80 -14.75 -0.48 17.80
C ARG A 80 -14.88 -0.54 19.30
N SER A 81 -15.40 -1.65 19.81
CA SER A 81 -15.40 -1.91 21.26
C SER A 81 -14.04 -2.42 21.71
N TYR A 82 -13.44 -1.72 22.67
CA TYR A 82 -12.19 -2.13 23.33
C TYR A 82 -12.41 -2.72 24.73
N ALA A 83 -13.65 -3.11 25.03
CA ALA A 83 -14.03 -3.66 26.33
C ALA A 83 -13.87 -5.19 26.44
N LEU A 84 -13.46 -5.87 25.36
CA LEU A 84 -13.29 -7.32 25.35
C LEU A 84 -11.98 -7.74 26.04
N PRO A 85 -11.91 -8.97 26.61
CA PRO A 85 -10.70 -9.43 27.32
C PRO A 85 -9.45 -9.53 26.45
N VAL A 86 -9.62 -9.77 25.15
CA VAL A 86 -8.53 -9.86 24.17
C VAL A 86 -9.02 -9.17 22.90
N ILE A 87 -8.28 -8.16 22.44
CA ILE A 87 -8.57 -7.41 21.21
C ILE A 87 -7.30 -7.41 20.36
N GLU A 88 -7.42 -7.92 19.14
CA GLU A 88 -6.38 -7.79 18.13
C GLU A 88 -6.48 -6.43 17.46
N THR A 89 -5.36 -5.80 17.12
CA THR A 89 -5.35 -4.51 16.40
C THR A 89 -5.85 -4.67 14.97
N ILE A 90 -6.33 -3.58 14.38
CA ILE A 90 -6.79 -3.55 12.99
C ILE A 90 -5.58 -3.80 12.07
N VAL A 91 -5.77 -4.69 11.11
CA VAL A 91 -4.73 -5.05 10.14
C VAL A 91 -4.80 -4.11 8.95
N HIS A 92 -3.65 -3.54 8.58
CA HIS A 92 -3.49 -2.67 7.41
C HIS A 92 -2.63 -3.38 6.35
N PRO A 93 -3.22 -4.27 5.53
CA PRO A 93 -2.48 -5.21 4.69
C PRO A 93 -1.62 -4.55 3.61
N THR A 94 -1.96 -3.33 3.19
CA THR A 94 -1.22 -2.63 2.12
C THR A 94 -0.17 -1.66 2.66
N TYR A 95 -0.17 -1.40 3.96
CA TYR A 95 0.65 -0.36 4.59
C TYR A 95 2.15 -0.55 4.33
N ALA A 96 2.69 -1.74 4.61
CA ALA A 96 4.13 -1.99 4.47
C ALA A 96 4.62 -1.82 3.02
N MET A 97 3.82 -2.25 2.03
CA MET A 97 4.15 -2.08 0.62
C MET A 97 4.05 -0.60 0.21
N SER A 98 2.99 0.10 0.62
CA SER A 98 2.80 1.53 0.36
C SER A 98 3.93 2.37 0.98
N LEU A 99 4.34 2.04 2.20
CA LEU A 99 5.44 2.70 2.90
C LEU A 99 6.74 2.58 2.08
N LEU A 100 7.08 1.37 1.61
CA LEU A 100 8.30 1.12 0.83
C LEU A 100 8.25 1.73 -0.58
N THR A 101 7.09 1.73 -1.24
CA THR A 101 6.97 2.08 -2.67
C THR A 101 6.46 3.49 -2.93
N ALA A 102 5.90 4.19 -1.93
CA ALA A 102 5.32 5.52 -2.11
C ALA A 102 5.76 6.55 -1.07
N LYS A 103 6.00 6.17 0.19
CA LYS A 103 6.36 7.13 1.26
C LYS A 103 7.88 7.23 1.49
N LEU A 104 8.58 6.12 1.70
CA LEU A 104 10.00 6.08 2.02
C LEU A 104 10.91 6.11 0.78
N THR A 105 10.72 7.13 -0.05
CA THR A 105 11.45 7.29 -1.33
C THR A 105 12.64 8.26 -1.23
N GLY A 106 12.91 8.81 -0.05
CA GLY A 106 14.04 9.72 0.18
C GLY A 106 15.40 9.03 -0.01
N LEU A 107 16.38 9.78 -0.51
CA LEU A 107 17.68 9.21 -0.87
C LEU A 107 18.47 8.68 0.32
N ASP A 108 18.49 9.40 1.44
CA ASP A 108 19.23 8.97 2.63
C ASP A 108 18.73 7.62 3.15
N TYR A 109 17.39 7.45 3.20
CA TYR A 109 16.76 6.19 3.57
C TYR A 109 17.09 5.08 2.58
N ALA A 110 17.00 5.35 1.28
CA ALA A 110 17.29 4.37 0.24
C ALA A 110 18.75 3.92 0.25
N ILE A 111 19.69 4.86 0.36
CA ILE A 111 21.13 4.59 0.44
C ILE A 111 21.45 3.74 1.67
N ALA A 112 20.94 4.12 2.84
CA ALA A 112 21.11 3.33 4.06
C ALA A 112 20.53 1.91 3.92
N SER A 113 19.35 1.79 3.30
CA SER A 113 18.68 0.51 3.05
C SER A 113 19.46 -0.38 2.08
N LEU A 114 20.00 0.18 0.99
CA LEU A 114 20.81 -0.54 0.02
C LEU A 114 22.11 -1.08 0.65
N ARG A 115 22.80 -0.26 1.46
CA ARG A 115 24.00 -0.69 2.19
C ARG A 115 23.74 -1.80 3.21
N ASN A 116 22.49 -1.94 3.66
CA ASN A 116 22.06 -2.99 4.58
C ASN A 116 21.37 -4.18 3.86
N THR A 117 21.30 -4.16 2.53
CA THR A 117 20.68 -5.23 1.74
C THR A 117 21.67 -6.37 1.52
N THR A 118 21.24 -7.61 1.70
CA THR A 118 22.08 -8.78 1.45
C THR A 118 22.34 -8.95 -0.04
N ILE A 119 23.57 -9.34 -0.39
CA ILE A 119 24.04 -9.44 -1.78
C ILE A 119 23.15 -10.34 -2.66
N GLU A 120 22.64 -11.43 -2.08
CA GLU A 120 21.76 -12.39 -2.76
C GLU A 120 20.47 -11.75 -3.32
N LYS A 121 19.99 -10.66 -2.71
CA LYS A 121 18.75 -9.98 -3.09
C LYS A 121 18.94 -8.87 -4.13
N LEU A 122 20.18 -8.48 -4.43
CA LEU A 122 20.45 -7.30 -5.27
C LEU A 122 19.98 -7.46 -6.73
N LEU A 123 20.05 -8.70 -7.26
CA LEU A 123 19.55 -8.99 -8.60
C LEU A 123 18.03 -9.17 -8.66
N SER A 124 17.35 -9.24 -7.50
CA SER A 124 15.90 -9.40 -7.39
C SER A 124 15.20 -8.17 -6.81
N LEU A 125 15.89 -7.03 -6.74
CA LEU A 125 15.26 -5.77 -6.35
C LEU A 125 14.08 -5.46 -7.28
N PRO A 126 12.97 -4.93 -6.74
CA PRO A 126 11.72 -4.73 -7.48
C PRO A 126 11.80 -3.47 -8.35
N THR A 127 12.63 -3.54 -9.39
CA THR A 127 12.86 -2.45 -10.34
C THR A 127 13.32 -3.01 -11.68
N GLN A 128 13.05 -2.27 -12.74
CA GLN A 128 13.58 -2.52 -14.06
C GLN A 128 14.54 -1.41 -14.43
N TYR A 129 15.82 -1.75 -14.54
CA TYR A 129 16.86 -0.78 -14.81
C TYR A 129 16.72 -0.16 -16.20
N CYS A 130 16.96 1.14 -16.26
CA CYS A 130 16.99 1.94 -17.48
C CYS A 130 18.42 2.26 -17.88
N TYR A 131 19.31 2.42 -16.90
CA TYR A 131 20.69 2.84 -17.11
C TYR A 131 21.65 2.09 -16.19
N VAL A 132 22.89 1.91 -16.64
CA VAL A 132 23.97 1.39 -15.79
C VAL A 132 24.52 2.49 -14.89
N ASP A 133 24.72 3.69 -15.42
CA ASP A 133 25.43 4.81 -14.79
C ASP A 133 24.56 6.05 -14.61
N PHE A 134 24.87 6.90 -13.63
CA PHE A 134 24.15 8.18 -13.41
C PHE A 134 24.27 9.19 -14.55
N ALA A 135 25.32 9.09 -15.38
CA ALA A 135 25.47 9.94 -16.57
C ALA A 135 24.60 9.46 -17.74
N ARG A 136 23.93 8.31 -17.60
CA ARG A 136 23.05 7.69 -18.61
C ARG A 136 23.77 7.39 -19.93
N VAL A 137 25.08 7.13 -19.88
CA VAL A 137 25.87 6.76 -21.05
C VAL A 137 25.46 5.38 -21.55
N PHE A 138 25.17 4.46 -20.62
CA PHE A 138 24.83 3.08 -20.91
C PHE A 138 23.34 2.83 -20.64
N GLU A 139 22.55 2.87 -21.71
CA GLU A 139 21.13 2.51 -21.67
C GLU A 139 20.93 0.98 -21.69
N MET A 140 19.93 0.47 -20.95
CA MET A 140 19.69 -0.97 -20.80
C MET A 140 18.23 -1.43 -20.79
N ALA A 141 17.24 -0.53 -20.98
CA ALA A 141 15.85 -0.95 -20.96
C ALA A 141 15.52 -1.96 -22.08
N HIS A 142 14.61 -2.89 -21.77
CA HIS A 142 14.28 -4.04 -22.63
C HIS A 142 13.74 -3.65 -24.01
N THR A 143 12.98 -2.57 -24.12
CA THR A 143 12.39 -2.10 -25.38
C THR A 143 12.71 -0.64 -25.63
N ALA A 144 12.62 -0.21 -26.89
CA ALA A 144 12.82 1.19 -27.25
C ALA A 144 11.77 2.09 -26.60
N GLU A 145 10.53 1.62 -26.52
CA GLU A 145 9.41 2.32 -25.90
C GLU A 145 9.62 2.46 -24.40
N ARG A 146 10.13 1.43 -23.73
CA ARG A 146 10.50 1.54 -22.31
C ARG A 146 11.66 2.50 -22.10
N GLN A 147 12.68 2.46 -22.95
CA GLN A 147 13.78 3.42 -22.87
C GLN A 147 13.29 4.87 -23.04
N ALA A 148 12.35 5.12 -23.95
CA ALA A 148 11.73 6.43 -24.11
C ALA A 148 10.95 6.87 -22.85
N ARG A 149 10.24 5.94 -22.18
CA ARG A 149 9.62 6.22 -20.87
C ARG A 149 10.65 6.51 -19.79
N CYS A 150 11.74 5.74 -19.73
CA CYS A 150 12.84 6.00 -18.80
C CYS A 150 13.37 7.42 -18.92
N ASN A 151 13.54 7.91 -20.16
CA ASN A 151 14.03 9.25 -20.46
C ASN A 151 13.04 10.36 -20.08
N THR A 152 11.73 10.09 -20.11
CA THR A 152 10.69 11.10 -19.89
C THR A 152 10.10 11.09 -18.47
N GLN A 153 10.11 9.94 -17.79
CA GLN A 153 9.41 9.76 -16.50
C GLN A 153 10.32 9.36 -15.34
N TYR A 154 11.43 8.65 -15.59
CA TYR A 154 12.20 7.98 -14.52
C TYR A 154 13.60 8.52 -14.28
N THR A 155 14.03 9.56 -14.99
CA THR A 155 15.39 10.10 -14.82
C THR A 155 15.68 10.57 -13.39
N ALA A 156 14.66 11.04 -12.67
CA ALA A 156 14.77 11.49 -11.29
C ALA A 156 14.69 10.35 -10.25
N ASN A 157 14.40 9.12 -10.67
CA ASN A 157 14.25 7.96 -9.79
C ASN A 157 15.53 7.11 -9.77
N GLY A 158 16.25 7.10 -8.64
CA GLY A 158 17.50 6.35 -8.46
C GLY A 158 17.35 4.84 -8.60
N ALA A 159 16.13 4.30 -8.42
CA ALA A 159 15.88 2.86 -8.52
C ALA A 159 16.06 2.29 -9.93
N VAL A 160 16.05 3.13 -10.98
CA VAL A 160 16.27 2.66 -12.37
C VAL A 160 17.74 2.69 -12.81
N TYR A 161 18.65 3.03 -11.91
CA TYR A 161 20.09 3.11 -12.17
C TYR A 161 20.81 1.97 -11.45
N LEU A 162 21.56 1.15 -12.18
CA LEU A 162 22.37 0.10 -11.56
C LEU A 162 23.48 0.69 -10.68
N ASP A 163 23.99 1.88 -11.05
CA ASP A 163 24.96 2.68 -10.31
C ASP A 163 24.55 2.88 -8.84
N ALA A 164 23.28 3.21 -8.61
CA ALA A 164 22.75 3.43 -7.26
C ALA A 164 22.95 2.21 -6.36
N ILE A 165 22.80 1.01 -6.93
CA ILE A 165 22.88 -0.25 -6.21
C ILE A 165 24.34 -0.65 -5.98
N LEU A 166 25.15 -0.62 -7.03
CA LEU A 166 26.54 -1.08 -6.98
C LEU A 166 27.43 -0.14 -6.16
N ARG A 167 27.18 1.18 -6.21
CA ARG A 167 27.89 2.14 -5.35
C ARG A 167 27.57 1.98 -3.87
N ASN A 168 26.46 1.32 -3.54
CA ASN A 168 26.02 1.07 -2.17
C ASN A 168 26.13 -0.40 -1.76
N THR A 169 26.91 -1.17 -2.51
CA THR A 169 27.27 -2.55 -2.22
C THR A 169 28.79 -2.68 -2.26
N ASP A 170 29.36 -3.64 -1.53
CA ASP A 170 30.75 -4.02 -1.75
C ASP A 170 30.91 -4.62 -3.16
N GLY A 171 31.51 -3.86 -4.07
CA GLY A 171 31.71 -4.26 -5.46
C GLY A 171 32.58 -5.52 -5.62
N HIS A 172 33.56 -5.74 -4.74
CA HIS A 172 34.37 -6.96 -4.78
C HIS A 172 33.55 -8.19 -4.39
N VAL A 173 32.71 -8.08 -3.36
CA VAL A 173 31.84 -9.18 -2.96
C VAL A 173 30.76 -9.43 -4.02
N PHE A 174 30.20 -8.37 -4.60
CA PHE A 174 29.23 -8.48 -5.69
C PHE A 174 29.81 -9.20 -6.92
N LEU A 175 30.99 -8.78 -7.40
CA LEU A 175 31.65 -9.43 -8.55
C LEU A 175 32.07 -10.87 -8.22
N LYS A 176 32.48 -11.15 -6.99
CA LYS A 176 32.76 -12.53 -6.57
C LYS A 176 31.50 -13.41 -6.59
N ALA A 177 30.35 -12.86 -6.21
CA ALA A 177 29.08 -13.58 -6.18
C ALA A 177 28.49 -13.80 -7.58
N PHE A 178 28.57 -12.80 -8.46
CA PHE A 178 27.82 -12.81 -9.73
C PHE A 178 28.67 -12.65 -10.99
N GLY A 179 29.88 -12.11 -10.90
CA GLY A 179 30.73 -11.69 -12.04
C GLY A 179 31.89 -12.62 -12.36
N GLY A 180 31.78 -13.92 -12.07
CA GLY A 180 32.82 -14.91 -12.40
C GLY A 180 33.02 -15.07 -13.93
N PRO A 181 34.17 -15.60 -14.39
CA PRO A 181 34.42 -15.84 -15.81
C PRO A 181 33.29 -16.68 -16.45
N ASN A 182 32.74 -16.20 -17.57
CA ASN A 182 31.58 -16.80 -18.26
C ASN A 182 30.28 -16.87 -17.44
N SER A 183 30.18 -16.13 -16.33
CA SER A 183 28.89 -15.97 -15.63
C SER A 183 27.88 -15.25 -16.53
N PRO A 184 26.56 -15.47 -16.32
CA PRO A 184 25.53 -14.73 -17.05
C PRO A 184 25.72 -13.21 -16.94
N LEU A 185 26.11 -12.68 -15.78
CA LEU A 185 26.36 -11.24 -15.61
C LEU A 185 27.57 -10.76 -16.41
N SER A 186 28.65 -11.55 -16.45
CA SER A 186 29.85 -11.19 -17.22
C SER A 186 29.54 -11.08 -18.71
N VAL A 187 28.80 -12.06 -19.23
CA VAL A 187 28.36 -12.08 -20.64
C VAL A 187 27.35 -10.96 -20.92
N ALA A 188 26.34 -10.82 -20.05
CA ALA A 188 25.24 -9.89 -20.25
C ALA A 188 25.63 -8.43 -20.10
N LEU A 189 26.70 -8.12 -19.36
CA LEU A 189 27.01 -6.74 -18.99
C LEU A 189 28.51 -6.43 -18.91
N LEU A 190 29.28 -7.21 -18.15
CA LEU A 190 30.65 -6.81 -17.79
C LEU A 190 31.60 -6.77 -18.99
N HIS A 191 31.53 -7.74 -19.91
CA HIS A 191 32.42 -7.80 -21.07
C HIS A 191 32.38 -6.52 -21.93
N ASP A 192 31.18 -5.97 -22.20
CA ASP A 192 31.04 -4.76 -23.00
C ASP A 192 31.47 -3.49 -22.24
N LEU A 193 31.25 -3.46 -20.92
CA LEU A 193 31.76 -2.37 -20.08
C LEU A 193 33.30 -2.39 -20.07
N GLU A 194 33.91 -3.56 -19.91
CA GLU A 194 35.36 -3.77 -19.95
C GLU A 194 35.95 -3.47 -21.33
N ALA A 195 35.19 -3.61 -22.42
CA ALA A 195 35.63 -3.28 -23.76
C ALA A 195 35.72 -1.76 -24.02
N SER A 196 35.09 -0.92 -23.18
CA SER A 196 35.05 0.53 -23.36
C SER A 196 35.84 1.29 -22.29
N THR A 197 36.53 2.36 -22.67
CA THR A 197 37.27 3.19 -21.69
C THR A 197 36.35 3.80 -20.64
N VAL A 198 35.14 4.23 -21.03
CA VAL A 198 34.16 4.79 -20.10
C VAL A 198 33.65 3.72 -19.13
N GLY A 199 33.39 2.50 -19.61
CA GLY A 199 32.94 1.40 -18.77
C GLY A 199 34.01 0.90 -17.80
N GLN A 200 35.28 0.82 -18.23
CA GLN A 200 36.40 0.52 -17.33
C GLN A 200 36.54 1.54 -16.20
N LEU A 201 36.41 2.84 -16.51
CA LEU A 201 36.44 3.90 -15.50
C LEU A 201 35.26 3.79 -14.53
N TRP A 202 34.06 3.51 -15.05
CA TRP A 202 32.88 3.30 -14.21
C TRP A 202 33.05 2.08 -13.28
N LEU A 203 33.50 0.93 -13.80
CA LEU A 203 33.77 -0.28 -13.02
C LEU A 203 34.77 -0.01 -11.88
N GLN A 204 35.84 0.74 -12.15
CA GLN A 204 36.80 1.15 -11.11
C GLN A 204 36.17 2.10 -10.08
N ALA A 205 35.33 3.04 -10.52
CA ALA A 205 34.67 4.00 -9.65
C ALA A 205 33.65 3.36 -8.70
N VAL A 206 32.91 2.34 -9.15
CA VAL A 206 31.93 1.63 -8.30
C VAL A 206 32.57 0.58 -7.39
N ALA A 207 33.75 0.06 -7.74
CA ALA A 207 34.43 -0.96 -6.93
C ALA A 207 34.98 -0.45 -5.59
N SER A 208 35.13 0.87 -5.42
CA SER A 208 35.83 1.46 -4.25
C SER A 208 35.10 2.68 -3.65
N VAL A 209 33.76 2.61 -3.57
CA VAL A 209 32.97 3.69 -2.97
C VAL A 209 33.09 3.69 -1.44
N ALA A 210 33.54 4.81 -0.88
CA ALA A 210 33.70 5.02 0.57
C ALA A 210 32.96 6.27 1.08
N THR A 211 31.96 6.76 0.34
CA THR A 211 31.18 7.96 0.65
C THR A 211 30.28 7.76 1.88
N THR A 212 30.06 8.82 2.65
CA THR A 212 28.96 8.82 3.64
C THR A 212 27.61 8.78 2.94
N VAL A 213 26.54 8.45 3.67
CA VAL A 213 25.15 8.48 3.13
C VAL A 213 24.84 9.85 2.53
N SER A 214 25.14 10.93 3.24
CA SER A 214 24.89 12.30 2.80
C SER A 214 25.71 12.72 1.56
N GLN A 215 26.98 12.28 1.48
CA GLN A 215 27.82 12.55 0.31
C GLN A 215 27.30 11.82 -0.93
N GLU A 216 26.86 10.58 -0.76
CA GLU A 216 26.28 9.77 -1.83
C GLU A 216 24.94 10.36 -2.29
N ALA A 217 24.08 10.80 -1.37
CA ALA A 217 22.83 11.49 -1.69
C ALA A 217 23.08 12.79 -2.48
N PHE A 218 24.08 13.58 -2.10
CA PHE A 218 24.47 14.79 -2.83
C PHE A 218 24.96 14.47 -4.26
N LEU A 219 25.73 13.40 -4.43
CA LEU A 219 26.16 12.94 -5.75
C LEU A 219 24.93 12.59 -6.62
N TRP A 220 23.99 11.81 -6.10
CA TRP A 220 22.78 11.45 -6.83
C TRP A 220 21.99 12.69 -7.25
N GLN A 221 21.83 13.65 -6.33
CA GLN A 221 21.16 14.93 -6.59
C GLN A 221 21.87 15.76 -7.67
N SER A 222 23.21 15.74 -7.72
CA SER A 222 23.98 16.41 -8.76
C SER A 222 23.70 15.87 -10.18
N HIS A 223 23.20 14.63 -10.26
CA HIS A 223 22.73 14.00 -11.49
C HIS A 223 21.21 14.14 -11.72
N GLY A 224 20.52 14.95 -10.90
CA GLY A 224 19.07 15.17 -11.01
C GLY A 224 18.21 14.05 -10.42
N ILE A 225 18.82 13.11 -9.68
CA ILE A 225 18.11 12.04 -8.98
C ILE A 225 17.61 12.60 -7.65
N THR A 226 16.29 12.53 -7.41
CA THR A 226 15.64 13.18 -6.27
C THR A 226 14.89 12.21 -5.37
N ASN A 227 14.55 11.03 -5.89
CA ASN A 227 13.83 9.99 -5.17
C ASN A 227 14.36 8.62 -5.56
N PHE A 228 14.07 7.61 -4.76
CA PHE A 228 14.35 6.22 -5.03
C PHE A 228 13.07 5.42 -4.78
N ARG A 229 12.44 4.97 -5.86
CA ARG A 229 11.10 4.40 -5.84
C ARG A 229 11.08 3.04 -6.51
N TYR A 230 10.84 2.00 -5.71
CA TYR A 230 10.60 0.65 -6.18
C TYR A 230 9.28 0.52 -6.94
N GLN A 231 9.23 -0.46 -7.84
CA GLN A 231 7.99 -0.94 -8.44
C GLN A 231 7.23 -1.84 -7.46
N TRP A 232 5.92 -1.91 -7.62
CA TRP A 232 5.09 -2.85 -6.86
C TRP A 232 5.33 -4.29 -7.33
N GLN A 233 5.35 -5.22 -6.39
CA GLN A 233 5.42 -6.66 -6.66
C GLN A 233 4.98 -7.49 -5.46
N ASN A 234 4.75 -8.79 -5.68
CA ASN A 234 4.32 -9.72 -4.64
C ASN A 234 5.21 -10.97 -4.46
N ARG A 235 6.48 -10.89 -4.84
CA ARG A 235 7.51 -11.90 -4.61
C ARG A 235 8.22 -11.73 -3.26
N HIS A 236 8.56 -10.50 -2.90
CA HIS A 236 9.28 -10.14 -1.68
C HIS A 236 8.37 -9.24 -0.84
N LEU A 237 7.74 -9.81 0.18
CA LEU A 237 6.84 -9.06 1.05
C LEU A 237 7.67 -8.32 2.12
N PRO A 238 7.54 -6.98 2.22
CA PRO A 238 8.39 -6.19 3.09
C PRO A 238 8.12 -6.50 4.56
N GLY A 239 9.20 -6.65 5.33
CA GLY A 239 9.13 -6.63 6.79
C GLY A 239 9.08 -5.19 7.31
N LEU A 240 8.42 -4.98 8.44
CA LEU A 240 8.23 -3.68 9.07
C LEU A 240 8.21 -3.83 10.59
N VAL A 241 9.02 -3.03 11.29
CA VAL A 241 8.88 -2.79 12.72
C VAL A 241 8.61 -1.31 12.90
N GLU A 242 7.45 -0.96 13.44
CA GLU A 242 7.02 0.41 13.66
C GLU A 242 6.65 0.59 15.13
N THR A 243 7.23 1.61 15.76
CA THR A 243 7.08 1.88 17.20
C THR A 243 6.67 3.34 17.43
N ALA A 244 5.79 3.56 18.40
CA ALA A 244 5.46 4.89 18.91
C ALA A 244 6.17 5.16 20.23
N THR A 245 6.56 6.42 20.43
CA THR A 245 7.08 6.91 21.70
C THR A 245 5.99 7.68 22.42
N LEU A 246 5.52 7.15 23.55
CA LEU A 246 4.55 7.78 24.42
C LEU A 246 5.28 8.57 25.51
N VAL A 247 4.85 9.80 25.75
CA VAL A 247 5.43 10.67 26.80
C VAL A 247 4.31 11.12 27.72
N ASN A 248 4.43 10.78 29.00
CA ASN A 248 3.41 11.15 29.99
C ASN A 248 3.58 12.60 30.51
N ALA A 249 2.66 13.04 31.36
CA ALA A 249 2.66 14.40 31.94
C ALA A 249 3.88 14.71 32.83
N LEU A 250 4.62 13.70 33.31
CA LEU A 250 5.87 13.85 34.08
C LEU A 250 7.13 13.77 33.20
N GLY A 251 6.98 13.54 31.89
CA GLY A 251 8.09 13.37 30.96
C GLY A 251 8.72 11.97 30.97
N LEU A 252 8.05 10.96 31.54
CA LEU A 252 8.48 9.57 31.38
C LEU A 252 8.16 9.11 29.96
N ILE A 253 9.10 8.36 29.39
CA ILE A 253 9.06 7.91 28.01
C ILE A 253 8.84 6.39 28.00
N GLU A 254 7.82 5.95 27.27
CA GLU A 254 7.52 4.54 27.03
C GLU A 254 7.47 4.28 25.51
N SER A 255 7.93 3.10 25.07
CA SER A 255 7.91 2.71 23.66
C SER A 255 6.88 1.61 23.44
N VAL A 256 5.94 1.84 22.53
CA VAL A 256 4.90 0.87 22.16
C VAL A 256 5.12 0.40 20.73
N SER A 257 5.12 -0.92 20.51
CA SER A 257 5.14 -1.49 19.17
C SER A 257 3.77 -1.36 18.51
N LEU A 258 3.70 -0.67 17.37
CA LEU A 258 2.46 -0.51 16.60
C LEU A 258 2.26 -1.66 15.62
N LYS A 259 3.34 -2.02 14.91
CA LYS A 259 3.34 -3.06 13.88
C LYS A 259 4.65 -3.84 13.94
N SER A 260 4.55 -5.16 13.80
CA SER A 260 5.70 -6.05 13.69
C SER A 260 5.40 -7.12 12.64
N ILE A 261 5.84 -6.86 11.42
CA ILE A 261 5.65 -7.71 10.25
C ILE A 261 7.02 -8.27 9.86
N ALA A 262 7.14 -9.59 9.83
CA ALA A 262 8.35 -10.24 9.33
C ALA A 262 8.39 -10.20 7.80
N TYR A 263 9.59 -10.13 7.25
CA TYR A 263 9.82 -10.39 5.82
C TYR A 263 9.35 -11.80 5.47
N SER A 264 8.75 -11.96 4.29
CA SER A 264 8.41 -13.27 3.74
C SER A 264 8.53 -13.31 2.20
N GLU A 265 8.70 -14.51 1.67
CA GLU A 265 8.54 -14.75 0.22
C GLU A 265 7.05 -14.88 -0.09
N GLY A 266 6.59 -14.10 -1.06
CA GLY A 266 5.25 -14.16 -1.61
C GLY A 266 5.17 -14.98 -2.90
N PRO A 267 3.98 -15.03 -3.53
CA PRO A 267 3.76 -15.88 -4.70
C PRO A 267 4.54 -15.45 -5.95
N GLY A 268 4.86 -14.16 -6.10
CA GLY A 268 5.61 -13.63 -7.26
C GLY A 268 4.85 -13.65 -8.58
N THR A 269 3.50 -13.70 -8.55
CA THR A 269 2.64 -13.71 -9.73
C THR A 269 2.73 -12.41 -10.54
N SER A 270 3.12 -11.29 -9.93
CA SER A 270 3.31 -10.00 -10.61
C SER A 270 4.55 -9.93 -11.52
N SER A 271 5.45 -10.92 -11.45
CA SER A 271 6.74 -10.90 -12.15
C SER A 271 6.61 -10.84 -13.68
N VAL A 272 5.45 -11.24 -14.22
CA VAL A 272 5.15 -11.16 -15.66
C VAL A 272 5.02 -9.73 -16.17
N PHE A 273 4.79 -8.75 -15.29
CA PHE A 273 4.74 -7.33 -15.64
C PHE A 273 6.13 -6.71 -15.57
N SER A 274 6.76 -6.86 -14.40
CA SER A 274 8.06 -6.31 -14.06
C SER A 274 8.92 -7.39 -13.41
N SER A 275 9.79 -8.02 -14.21
CA SER A 275 10.69 -9.07 -13.71
C SER A 275 11.88 -8.50 -12.93
N ALA A 276 12.43 -9.31 -12.04
CA ALA A 276 13.74 -9.12 -11.46
C ALA A 276 14.84 -8.97 -12.53
N PHE A 277 15.90 -8.24 -12.19
CA PHE A 277 17.06 -8.05 -13.05
C PHE A 277 17.79 -9.36 -13.38
N SER A 278 17.77 -10.32 -12.45
CA SER A 278 18.32 -11.67 -12.66
C SER A 278 17.77 -12.34 -13.92
N LEU A 279 16.47 -12.21 -14.21
CA LEU A 279 15.86 -12.80 -15.40
C LEU A 279 16.46 -12.23 -16.69
N GLY A 280 16.66 -10.91 -16.74
CA GLY A 280 17.30 -10.25 -17.89
C GLY A 280 18.74 -10.68 -18.08
N VAL A 281 19.50 -10.77 -16.98
CA VAL A 281 20.89 -11.25 -16.98
C VAL A 281 21.00 -12.71 -17.44
N GLU A 282 20.14 -13.59 -16.93
CA GLU A 282 20.09 -15.01 -17.31
C GLU A 282 19.73 -15.18 -18.78
N TYR A 283 18.69 -14.48 -19.26
CA TYR A 283 18.29 -14.51 -20.67
C TYR A 283 19.42 -14.02 -21.58
N ALA A 284 20.04 -12.87 -21.25
CA ALA A 284 21.09 -12.29 -22.08
C ALA A 284 22.33 -13.21 -22.10
N GLY A 285 22.70 -13.77 -20.95
CA GLY A 285 23.74 -14.79 -20.86
C GLY A 285 23.43 -16.04 -21.67
N HIS A 286 22.19 -16.55 -21.62
CA HIS A 286 21.74 -17.71 -22.41
C HIS A 286 21.85 -17.45 -23.92
N CYS A 287 21.47 -16.24 -24.36
CA CYS A 287 21.59 -15.83 -25.77
C CYS A 287 23.03 -15.43 -26.16
N ASN A 288 23.98 -15.43 -25.22
CA ASN A 288 25.33 -14.89 -25.39
C ASN A 288 25.32 -13.45 -25.96
N LYS A 289 24.49 -12.59 -25.36
CA LYS A 289 24.20 -11.22 -25.79
C LYS A 289 24.31 -10.23 -24.64
N SER A 290 24.31 -8.95 -24.99
CA SER A 290 24.49 -7.81 -24.10
C SER A 290 23.17 -7.14 -23.70
N LEU A 291 23.04 -6.74 -22.45
CA LEU A 291 21.94 -5.88 -21.99
C LEU A 291 22.12 -4.41 -22.43
N LEU A 292 23.35 -4.00 -22.77
CA LEU A 292 23.62 -2.64 -23.24
C LEU A 292 23.01 -2.41 -24.61
N ARG A 293 22.26 -1.32 -24.77
CA ARG A 293 21.55 -1.00 -26.02
C ARG A 293 22.45 -0.51 -27.14
N SER A 294 23.62 0.03 -26.79
CA SER A 294 24.59 0.61 -27.74
C SER A 294 25.37 -0.45 -28.52
N THR A 295 25.33 -1.72 -28.10
CA THR A 295 26.09 -2.81 -28.71
C THR A 295 25.37 -3.40 -29.91
N SER A 296 26.12 -3.97 -30.86
CA SER A 296 25.53 -4.71 -31.97
C SER A 296 24.88 -6.03 -31.51
N GLU A 297 25.33 -6.58 -30.38
CA GLU A 297 24.85 -7.82 -29.77
C GLU A 297 23.82 -7.60 -28.66
N HIS A 298 23.02 -6.54 -28.77
CA HIS A 298 21.96 -6.28 -27.81
C HIS A 298 20.96 -7.46 -27.70
N ALA A 299 20.67 -7.89 -26.47
CA ALA A 299 19.90 -9.09 -26.11
C ALA A 299 18.48 -9.13 -26.71
N TRP A 300 17.92 -7.96 -26.97
CA TRP A 300 16.56 -7.79 -27.49
C TRP A 300 16.54 -7.62 -29.02
N LYS A 301 17.68 -7.84 -29.69
CA LYS A 301 17.82 -7.86 -31.16
C LYS A 301 18.41 -9.19 -31.64
N GLY A 302 17.92 -9.66 -32.78
CA GLY A 302 18.48 -10.80 -33.50
C GLY A 302 17.71 -12.10 -33.31
N PRO A 303 18.30 -13.26 -33.65
CA PRO A 303 17.59 -14.53 -33.83
C PRO A 303 17.30 -15.30 -32.53
N CYS A 304 17.59 -14.75 -31.35
CA CYS A 304 17.26 -15.42 -30.09
C CYS A 304 15.75 -15.41 -29.85
N ALA A 305 15.26 -16.34 -29.02
CA ALA A 305 13.89 -16.33 -28.52
C ALA A 305 13.57 -14.97 -27.88
N THR A 306 12.35 -14.44 -27.97
CA THR A 306 11.99 -13.21 -27.23
C THR A 306 11.97 -13.49 -25.73
N LEU A 307 12.15 -12.46 -24.88
CA LEU A 307 12.02 -12.60 -23.42
C LEU A 307 10.69 -13.25 -23.03
N GLU A 308 9.60 -12.85 -23.70
CA GLU A 308 8.28 -13.45 -23.50
C GLU A 308 8.30 -14.96 -23.80
N SER A 309 8.87 -15.38 -24.94
CA SER A 309 8.96 -16.81 -25.28
C SER A 309 9.93 -17.61 -24.39
N TYR A 310 10.91 -16.94 -23.78
CA TYR A 310 11.85 -17.55 -22.85
C TYR A 310 11.23 -17.75 -21.45
N ALA A 311 10.48 -16.76 -20.97
CA ALA A 311 9.97 -16.71 -19.60
C ALA A 311 8.49 -17.10 -19.46
N THR A 312 7.76 -17.26 -20.57
CA THR A 312 6.35 -17.69 -20.56
C THR A 312 6.13 -18.88 -21.49
N LYS A 313 5.08 -19.65 -21.20
CA LYS A 313 4.68 -20.79 -22.03
C LYS A 313 3.93 -20.30 -23.26
N LEU A 314 4.38 -20.69 -24.45
CA LEU A 314 3.70 -20.42 -25.72
C LEU A 314 2.89 -21.63 -26.21
N PRO A 315 1.76 -21.41 -26.93
CA PRO A 315 1.14 -20.11 -27.22
C PRO A 315 0.57 -19.45 -25.95
N LEU A 316 0.51 -18.11 -25.94
CA LEU A 316 -0.10 -17.37 -24.84
C LEU A 316 -1.57 -17.77 -24.68
N THR A 317 -2.06 -17.79 -23.43
CA THR A 317 -3.48 -17.95 -23.15
C THR A 317 -4.28 -16.78 -23.70
N ILE A 318 -5.61 -16.93 -23.78
CA ILE A 318 -6.48 -15.84 -24.25
C ILE A 318 -6.41 -14.65 -23.29
N GLN A 319 -6.39 -14.88 -21.97
CA GLN A 319 -6.23 -13.83 -20.97
C GLN A 319 -4.89 -13.09 -21.13
N GLN A 320 -3.79 -13.84 -21.29
CA GLN A 320 -2.47 -13.26 -21.56
C GLN A 320 -2.50 -12.40 -22.82
N THR A 321 -3.14 -12.88 -23.89
CA THR A 321 -3.25 -12.16 -25.16
C THR A 321 -4.06 -10.86 -25.01
N LEU A 322 -5.21 -10.90 -24.34
CA LEU A 322 -6.04 -9.72 -24.08
C LEU A 322 -5.27 -8.66 -23.30
N LEU A 323 -4.63 -9.07 -22.20
CA LEU A 323 -3.87 -8.17 -21.35
C LEU A 323 -2.66 -7.58 -22.08
N ARG A 324 -1.91 -8.41 -22.81
CA ARG A 324 -0.78 -7.97 -23.63
C ARG A 324 -1.19 -6.96 -24.70
N ASN A 325 -2.37 -7.14 -25.30
CA ASN A 325 -2.92 -6.19 -26.27
C ASN A 325 -3.31 -4.85 -25.62
N ALA A 326 -3.81 -4.89 -24.38
CA ALA A 326 -4.20 -3.70 -23.63
C ALA A 326 -2.99 -2.91 -23.07
N LEU A 327 -2.01 -3.61 -22.49
CA LEU A 327 -0.91 -2.98 -21.74
C LEU A 327 0.42 -2.91 -22.50
N GLY A 328 0.60 -3.78 -23.49
CA GLY A 328 1.86 -3.99 -24.21
C GLY A 328 2.56 -5.30 -23.82
N PRO A 329 3.77 -5.53 -24.35
CA PRO A 329 4.53 -6.75 -24.09
C PRO A 329 4.81 -6.98 -22.60
N PHE A 330 4.78 -8.24 -22.16
CA PHE A 330 5.17 -8.62 -20.80
C PHE A 330 6.63 -8.29 -20.51
N PHE A 331 6.98 -8.20 -19.23
CA PHE A 331 8.31 -7.81 -18.73
C PHE A 331 8.75 -6.40 -19.13
N THR A 332 7.80 -5.55 -19.52
CA THR A 332 8.02 -4.14 -19.86
C THR A 332 6.94 -3.22 -19.29
N ILE A 333 6.05 -3.75 -18.45
CA ILE A 333 4.93 -3.02 -17.85
C ILE A 333 5.38 -2.56 -16.47
N ASP A 334 5.42 -1.25 -16.25
CA ASP A 334 5.87 -0.70 -14.98
C ASP A 334 4.68 -0.59 -14.00
N LEU A 335 4.85 -1.09 -12.77
CA LEU A 335 3.83 -1.11 -11.73
C LEU A 335 4.21 -0.19 -10.56
N TYR A 336 3.36 0.79 -10.25
CA TYR A 336 3.57 1.69 -9.12
C TYR A 336 2.32 1.84 -8.27
N VAL A 337 2.47 1.76 -6.94
CA VAL A 337 1.39 2.07 -6.00
C VAL A 337 0.95 3.52 -6.19
N VAL A 338 -0.35 3.78 -6.18
CA VAL A 338 -0.89 5.13 -6.14
C VAL A 338 -1.35 5.39 -4.72
N PRO A 339 -0.87 6.46 -4.04
CA PRO A 339 -1.44 6.86 -2.76
C PRO A 339 -2.82 7.50 -2.97
N PRO A 340 -3.75 7.39 -2.01
CA PRO A 340 -5.03 8.07 -2.11
C PRO A 340 -4.84 9.59 -2.24
N PRO A 341 -5.57 10.28 -3.14
CA PRO A 341 -5.48 11.73 -3.26
C PRO A 341 -5.78 12.45 -1.95
N ARG A 342 -5.04 13.51 -1.64
CA ARG A 342 -5.26 14.31 -0.41
C ARG A 342 -6.71 14.83 -0.29
N SER A 343 -7.33 15.18 -1.42
CA SER A 343 -8.75 15.61 -1.43
C SER A 343 -9.72 14.47 -1.08
N LEU A 344 -9.41 13.22 -1.47
CA LEU A 344 -10.19 12.05 -1.06
C LEU A 344 -10.02 11.78 0.45
N VAL A 345 -8.78 11.83 0.95
CA VAL A 345 -8.51 11.68 2.40
C VAL A 345 -9.26 12.75 3.19
N SER A 346 -9.19 14.02 2.76
CA SER A 346 -9.91 15.12 3.38
C SER A 346 -11.42 14.93 3.37
N LEU A 347 -11.99 14.47 2.25
CA LEU A 347 -13.43 14.15 2.16
C LEU A 347 -13.81 13.05 3.16
N ALA A 348 -13.02 11.97 3.25
CA ALA A 348 -13.26 10.88 4.18
C ALA A 348 -13.21 11.35 5.65
N THR A 349 -12.26 12.22 6.00
CA THR A 349 -12.15 12.84 7.33
C THR A 349 -13.36 13.71 7.66
N VAL A 350 -13.77 14.60 6.75
CA VAL A 350 -14.93 15.50 6.95
C VAL A 350 -16.23 14.72 7.11
N LEU A 351 -16.44 13.71 6.27
CA LEU A 351 -17.59 12.81 6.37
C LEU A 351 -17.62 12.07 7.70
N SER A 352 -16.46 11.54 8.14
CA SER A 352 -16.35 10.86 9.43
C SER A 352 -16.69 11.80 10.59
N ALA A 353 -16.17 13.03 10.58
CA ALA A 353 -16.49 14.04 11.58
C ALA A 353 -17.98 14.42 11.57
N THR A 354 -18.57 14.58 10.39
CA THR A 354 -19.99 14.90 10.23
C THR A 354 -20.89 13.81 10.80
N ILE A 355 -20.53 12.53 10.63
CA ILE A 355 -21.25 11.41 11.25
C ILE A 355 -21.20 11.54 12.77
N LEU A 356 -20.02 11.78 13.34
CA LEU A 356 -19.84 11.91 14.80
C LEU A 356 -20.62 13.10 15.37
N ASP A 357 -20.56 14.26 14.70
CA ASP A 357 -21.30 15.47 15.08
C ASP A 357 -22.82 15.28 15.02
N ALA A 358 -23.30 14.34 14.20
CA ALA A 358 -24.72 14.01 14.09
C ALA A 358 -25.21 13.05 15.18
N LEU A 359 -24.31 12.42 15.97
CA LEU A 359 -24.67 11.48 17.02
C LEU A 359 -25.09 12.21 18.31
N ASP A 360 -26.32 11.92 18.74
CA ASP A 360 -26.93 12.21 20.03
C ASP A 360 -27.37 10.89 20.69
N ASP A 361 -27.89 10.92 21.93
CA ASP A 361 -28.32 9.70 22.65
C ASP A 361 -29.28 8.82 21.82
N THR A 362 -30.15 9.42 21.01
CA THR A 362 -31.13 8.68 20.19
C THR A 362 -30.56 8.14 18.89
N THR A 363 -29.62 8.86 18.29
CA THR A 363 -29.00 8.49 17.01
C THR A 363 -27.77 7.61 17.18
N ALA A 364 -27.13 7.63 18.35
CA ALA A 364 -26.08 6.68 18.71
C ALA A 364 -26.62 5.24 18.76
N GLU A 365 -27.81 5.03 19.36
CA GLU A 365 -28.45 3.70 19.36
C GLU A 365 -28.80 3.25 17.94
N ALA A 366 -29.36 4.14 17.12
CA ALA A 366 -29.65 3.86 15.72
C ALA A 366 -28.37 3.52 14.94
N PHE A 367 -27.29 4.28 15.12
CA PHE A 367 -25.99 4.04 14.51
C PHE A 367 -25.43 2.67 14.88
N HIS A 368 -25.45 2.30 16.17
CA HIS A 368 -24.97 1.00 16.65
C HIS A 368 -25.85 -0.18 16.22
N SER A 369 -27.10 0.08 15.82
CA SER A 369 -28.00 -0.95 15.29
C SER A 369 -27.76 -1.28 13.80
N ILE A 370 -26.95 -0.48 13.10
CA ILE A 370 -26.65 -0.69 11.68
C ILE A 370 -25.74 -1.91 11.54
N GLU A 371 -26.27 -2.95 10.92
CA GLU A 371 -25.48 -4.16 10.63
C GLU A 371 -24.55 -3.93 9.44
N ALA A 372 -23.31 -4.43 9.55
CA ALA A 372 -22.36 -4.43 8.45
C ALA A 372 -22.93 -5.20 7.24
N LEU A 373 -22.68 -4.67 6.05
CA LEU A 373 -23.19 -5.19 4.80
C LEU A 373 -22.17 -6.10 4.14
N PHE A 374 -22.53 -7.38 3.96
CA PHE A 374 -21.85 -8.27 3.03
C PHE A 374 -22.54 -8.22 1.66
N ALA A 375 -21.82 -7.83 0.61
CA ALA A 375 -22.36 -7.74 -0.75
C ALA A 375 -21.40 -8.33 -1.79
N THR A 376 -21.95 -8.82 -2.89
CA THR A 376 -21.21 -9.30 -4.07
C THR A 376 -21.60 -8.47 -5.29
N PRO A 377 -21.26 -7.17 -5.31
CA PRO A 377 -21.78 -6.27 -6.33
C PRO A 377 -21.19 -6.60 -7.70
N THR A 378 -22.07 -6.75 -8.68
CA THR A 378 -21.71 -6.90 -10.09
C THR A 378 -22.16 -5.65 -10.85
N PRO A 379 -21.23 -4.91 -11.49
CA PRO A 379 -21.58 -3.77 -12.32
C PRO A 379 -22.63 -4.13 -13.39
N PRO A 380 -23.61 -3.26 -13.68
CA PRO A 380 -24.68 -3.57 -14.64
C PRO A 380 -24.18 -3.93 -16.03
N ALA A 381 -23.12 -3.26 -16.50
CA ALA A 381 -22.51 -3.55 -17.79
C ALA A 381 -22.03 -5.00 -17.91
N TRP A 382 -21.73 -5.64 -16.77
CA TRP A 382 -21.24 -7.01 -16.70
C TRP A 382 -22.39 -8.02 -16.52
N SER A 383 -23.52 -7.62 -15.94
CA SER A 383 -24.68 -8.49 -15.74
C SER A 383 -25.65 -8.54 -16.93
N MET A 384 -25.73 -7.45 -17.72
CA MET A 384 -26.69 -7.37 -18.84
C MET A 384 -26.37 -8.25 -20.05
N ASN A 385 -25.16 -8.77 -20.16
CA ASN A 385 -24.66 -9.43 -21.37
C ASN A 385 -24.49 -10.96 -21.24
N ASP A 386 -25.07 -11.59 -20.21
CA ASP A 386 -24.91 -13.02 -19.92
C ASP A 386 -23.44 -13.46 -20.00
N LEU A 387 -22.55 -12.77 -19.27
CA LEU A 387 -21.11 -13.02 -19.34
C LEU A 387 -20.69 -14.12 -18.37
N VAL A 388 -19.62 -14.83 -18.75
CA VAL A 388 -18.85 -15.66 -17.82
C VAL A 388 -17.48 -15.04 -17.56
N PHE A 389 -17.01 -15.18 -16.33
CA PHE A 389 -15.82 -14.49 -15.81
C PHE A 389 -14.66 -15.46 -15.55
N TYR A 390 -13.44 -14.97 -15.75
CA TYR A 390 -12.19 -15.72 -15.65
C TYR A 390 -11.14 -15.05 -14.75
N GLY A 391 -11.37 -13.84 -14.25
CA GLY A 391 -10.52 -13.28 -13.20
C GLY A 391 -10.59 -11.77 -13.12
N GLY A 392 -10.48 -11.22 -11.90
CA GLY A 392 -10.27 -9.79 -11.65
C GLY A 392 -8.83 -9.41 -11.33
N ASN A 393 -7.96 -10.41 -11.13
CA ASN A 393 -6.55 -10.21 -10.84
C ASN A 393 -5.73 -10.27 -12.16
N PRO A 394 -5.10 -9.17 -12.61
CA PRO A 394 -4.32 -9.14 -13.84
C PRO A 394 -3.00 -9.93 -13.78
N PHE A 395 -2.64 -10.47 -12.61
CA PHE A 395 -1.47 -11.34 -12.42
C PHE A 395 -1.80 -12.83 -12.56
N CYS A 396 -3.09 -13.19 -12.59
CA CYS A 396 -3.56 -14.57 -12.71
C CYS A 396 -4.05 -14.87 -14.13
N LEU A 397 -3.13 -15.31 -15.00
CA LEU A 397 -3.37 -15.35 -16.44
C LEU A 397 -3.38 -16.76 -17.07
N ASP A 398 -3.22 -17.81 -16.26
CA ASP A 398 -3.02 -19.18 -16.74
C ASP A 398 -4.31 -19.97 -17.04
N GLY A 399 -5.37 -19.29 -17.48
CA GLY A 399 -6.59 -19.94 -17.97
C GLY A 399 -7.51 -20.45 -16.86
N ALA A 400 -8.12 -19.53 -16.11
CA ALA A 400 -9.09 -19.88 -15.07
C ALA A 400 -10.32 -20.61 -15.65
N THR A 401 -11.06 -21.31 -14.79
CA THR A 401 -12.38 -21.84 -15.12
C THR A 401 -13.39 -20.71 -15.27
N SER A 402 -14.38 -20.88 -16.15
CA SER A 402 -15.48 -19.91 -16.31
C SER A 402 -16.37 -19.87 -15.06
N ASN A 403 -16.74 -18.68 -14.61
CA ASN A 403 -17.63 -18.45 -13.47
C ASN A 403 -18.82 -17.58 -13.86
N MET A 404 -19.97 -17.76 -13.19
CA MET A 404 -21.18 -16.94 -13.41
C MET A 404 -21.21 -15.66 -12.56
N TYR A 405 -20.11 -15.36 -11.87
CA TYR A 405 -19.98 -14.23 -10.96
C TYR A 405 -18.63 -13.57 -11.16
N SER A 406 -18.56 -12.26 -10.90
CA SER A 406 -17.32 -11.50 -10.97
C SER A 406 -16.31 -11.99 -9.93
N LEU A 407 -15.02 -11.96 -10.27
CA LEU A 407 -13.95 -12.45 -9.41
C LEU A 407 -13.21 -11.31 -8.72
N ALA A 408 -12.58 -11.60 -7.58
CA ALA A 408 -11.87 -10.61 -6.79
C ALA A 408 -10.72 -9.94 -7.57
N SER A 409 -10.44 -8.69 -7.20
CA SER A 409 -9.24 -7.97 -7.63
C SER A 409 -7.99 -8.54 -6.95
N PHE A 410 -6.81 -8.09 -7.37
CA PHE A 410 -5.55 -8.62 -6.85
C PHE A 410 -5.33 -8.29 -5.37
N LEU A 411 -4.65 -9.21 -4.68
CA LEU A 411 -4.02 -9.02 -3.38
C LEU A 411 -2.52 -9.32 -3.48
N THR A 412 -1.73 -8.76 -2.56
CA THR A 412 -0.30 -9.07 -2.40
C THR A 412 -0.03 -10.54 -2.09
N THR A 413 -1.01 -11.29 -1.60
CA THR A 413 -0.87 -12.71 -1.24
C THR A 413 -1.42 -13.67 -2.29
N ASP A 414 -1.93 -13.17 -3.42
CA ASP A 414 -2.57 -14.00 -4.43
C ASP A 414 -1.58 -14.90 -5.18
N ALA A 415 -1.75 -16.21 -4.99
CA ALA A 415 -0.98 -17.27 -5.65
C ALA A 415 -1.65 -17.84 -6.91
N CYS A 416 -2.78 -17.28 -7.34
CA CYS A 416 -3.52 -17.70 -8.54
C CYS A 416 -3.94 -19.19 -8.54
N LEU A 417 -4.14 -19.78 -7.35
CA LEU A 417 -4.48 -21.21 -7.21
C LEU A 417 -5.98 -21.48 -7.34
N THR A 418 -6.80 -20.61 -6.76
CA THR A 418 -8.27 -20.77 -6.74
C THR A 418 -8.94 -19.44 -7.03
N PRO A 419 -9.94 -19.40 -7.93
CA PRO A 419 -10.72 -18.19 -8.14
C PRO A 419 -11.52 -17.86 -6.88
N ILE A 420 -11.53 -16.58 -6.50
CA ILE A 420 -12.29 -16.05 -5.37
C ILE A 420 -13.33 -15.09 -5.95
N GLY A 421 -14.60 -15.26 -5.58
CA GLY A 421 -15.67 -14.34 -5.97
C GLY A 421 -15.44 -12.93 -5.44
N SER A 422 -15.83 -11.92 -6.20
CA SER A 422 -15.76 -10.53 -5.76
C SER A 422 -16.78 -10.30 -4.64
N TYR A 423 -16.32 -9.68 -3.55
CA TYR A 423 -17.17 -9.27 -2.44
C TYR A 423 -16.66 -7.98 -1.80
N VAL A 424 -17.56 -7.32 -1.08
CA VAL A 424 -17.27 -6.18 -0.21
C VAL A 424 -17.93 -6.41 1.14
N PHE A 425 -17.23 -6.03 2.20
CA PHE A 425 -17.74 -6.01 3.56
C PHE A 425 -17.72 -4.55 4.01
N ILE A 426 -18.90 -3.96 4.23
CA ILE A 426 -19.04 -2.52 4.43
C ILE A 426 -19.61 -2.28 5.84
N ASP A 427 -18.77 -1.75 6.72
CA ASP A 427 -19.20 -1.31 8.05
C ASP A 427 -20.14 -0.10 7.98
N SER A 428 -20.88 0.13 9.07
CA SER A 428 -21.81 1.25 9.29
C SER A 428 -21.27 2.61 8.81
N ARG A 429 -20.05 2.99 9.20
CA ARG A 429 -19.45 4.28 8.83
C ARG A 429 -19.20 4.42 7.32
N PRO A 430 -18.37 3.61 6.64
CA PRO A 430 -18.17 3.74 5.20
C PRO A 430 -19.48 3.58 4.40
N MET A 431 -20.45 2.82 4.90
CA MET A 431 -21.79 2.73 4.31
C MET A 431 -22.54 4.06 4.35
N LEU A 432 -22.60 4.72 5.52
CA LEU A 432 -23.22 6.04 5.66
C LEU A 432 -22.50 7.11 4.84
N MET A 433 -21.17 7.06 4.82
CA MET A 433 -20.34 7.97 4.02
C MET A 433 -20.65 7.82 2.53
N ALA A 434 -20.76 6.58 2.02
CA ALA A 434 -21.08 6.33 0.63
C ALA A 434 -22.52 6.73 0.29
N LEU A 435 -23.50 6.46 1.17
CA LEU A 435 -24.89 6.89 1.01
C LEU A 435 -25.00 8.41 0.90
N ALA A 436 -24.25 9.16 1.71
CA ALA A 436 -24.25 10.63 1.67
C ALA A 436 -23.70 11.24 0.35
N LEU A 437 -23.07 10.42 -0.49
CA LEU A 437 -22.45 10.85 -1.76
C LEU A 437 -23.19 10.37 -3.01
N VAL A 438 -24.25 9.56 -2.86
CA VAL A 438 -25.01 9.01 -3.99
C VAL A 438 -26.49 9.40 -3.89
N ASN A 439 -27.13 9.51 -5.05
CA ASN A 439 -28.58 9.74 -5.14
C ASN A 439 -29.34 8.49 -5.64
N ASP A 440 -28.65 7.35 -5.71
CA ASP A 440 -29.21 6.07 -6.15
C ASP A 440 -30.24 5.55 -5.13
N SER A 441 -31.30 4.89 -5.60
CA SER A 441 -32.26 4.26 -4.69
C SER A 441 -31.65 3.00 -4.06
N ILE A 442 -32.07 2.66 -2.83
CA ILE A 442 -31.65 1.41 -2.17
C ILE A 442 -31.89 0.20 -3.07
N ASP A 443 -33.05 0.14 -3.74
CA ASP A 443 -33.37 -0.95 -4.67
C ASP A 443 -32.35 -1.04 -5.82
N SER A 444 -31.91 0.10 -6.37
CA SER A 444 -30.93 0.12 -7.45
C SER A 444 -29.53 -0.30 -6.98
N ILE A 445 -29.15 0.07 -5.76
CA ILE A 445 -27.88 -0.35 -5.15
C ILE A 445 -27.92 -1.86 -4.90
N CYS A 446 -28.97 -2.36 -4.25
CA CYS A 446 -29.09 -3.77 -3.87
C CYS A 446 -29.32 -4.70 -5.06
N ALA A 447 -29.87 -4.21 -6.17
CA ALA A 447 -29.98 -4.96 -7.42
C ALA A 447 -28.62 -5.41 -7.96
N LEU A 448 -27.53 -4.70 -7.64
CA LEU A 448 -26.17 -5.09 -8.05
C LEU A 448 -25.64 -6.30 -7.28
N SER A 449 -26.23 -6.61 -6.12
CA SER A 449 -25.85 -7.73 -5.27
C SER A 449 -27.01 -8.71 -5.12
N ALA A 450 -27.51 -9.22 -6.26
CA ALA A 450 -28.75 -10.00 -6.35
C ALA A 450 -28.87 -11.17 -5.34
N SER A 451 -27.77 -11.88 -5.06
CA SER A 451 -27.74 -13.00 -4.10
C SER A 451 -27.93 -12.58 -2.64
N MET A 452 -27.71 -11.31 -2.33
CA MET A 452 -27.75 -10.71 -0.98
C MET A 452 -28.72 -9.52 -0.91
N SER A 453 -29.69 -9.44 -1.83
CA SER A 453 -30.56 -8.26 -1.98
C SER A 453 -31.35 -7.94 -0.70
N ASP A 454 -31.87 -8.96 0.00
CA ASP A 454 -32.65 -8.76 1.23
C ASP A 454 -31.80 -8.21 2.39
N TRP A 455 -30.59 -8.76 2.56
CA TRP A 455 -29.65 -8.26 3.56
C TRP A 455 -29.21 -6.84 3.22
N CYS A 456 -28.86 -6.58 1.96
CA CYS A 456 -28.53 -5.25 1.48
C CYS A 456 -29.64 -4.23 1.77
N SER A 457 -30.89 -4.56 1.43
CA SER A 457 -32.02 -3.67 1.66
C SER A 457 -32.19 -3.37 3.14
N SER A 458 -32.14 -4.39 4.00
CA SER A 458 -32.24 -4.23 5.46
C SER A 458 -31.16 -3.29 6.02
N SER A 459 -29.89 -3.55 5.72
CA SER A 459 -28.76 -2.73 6.22
C SER A 459 -28.83 -1.28 5.72
N LEU A 460 -29.12 -1.06 4.43
CA LEU A 460 -29.21 0.30 3.88
C LEU A 460 -30.41 1.07 4.44
N HIS A 461 -31.56 0.41 4.65
CA HIS A 461 -32.71 1.06 5.29
C HIS A 461 -32.40 1.50 6.72
N GLN A 462 -31.69 0.70 7.51
CA GLN A 462 -31.22 1.11 8.84
C GLN A 462 -30.31 2.35 8.75
N ALA A 463 -29.37 2.36 7.79
CA ALA A 463 -28.46 3.48 7.59
C ALA A 463 -29.16 4.78 7.14
N THR A 464 -30.26 4.70 6.39
CA THR A 464 -30.98 5.92 5.95
C THR A 464 -31.58 6.76 7.07
N VAL A 465 -31.75 6.22 8.28
CA VAL A 465 -32.23 6.98 9.44
C VAL A 465 -31.32 8.17 9.75
N LEU A 466 -30.00 8.02 9.54
CA LEU A 466 -29.02 9.06 9.82
C LEU A 466 -28.72 9.94 8.61
N HIS A 467 -29.01 9.47 7.40
CA HIS A 467 -28.70 10.17 6.15
C HIS A 467 -29.18 11.63 6.11
N PRO A 468 -30.40 12.01 6.54
CA PRO A 468 -30.86 13.40 6.51
C PRO A 468 -30.05 14.36 7.39
N LYS A 469 -29.31 13.85 8.37
CA LYS A 469 -28.46 14.66 9.26
C LYS A 469 -27.05 14.88 8.69
N LEU A 470 -26.66 14.15 7.64
CA LEU A 470 -25.33 14.24 7.05
C LEU A 470 -25.32 15.36 5.99
N HIS A 471 -24.73 16.51 6.34
CA HIS A 471 -24.52 17.60 5.40
C HIS A 471 -23.05 17.67 5.01
N VAL A 472 -22.76 17.40 3.74
CA VAL A 472 -21.39 17.40 3.20
C VAL A 472 -21.22 18.63 2.33
N ASP A 473 -20.20 19.43 2.63
CA ASP A 473 -19.84 20.57 1.78
C ASP A 473 -19.50 20.07 0.35
N PRO A 474 -20.25 20.49 -0.67
CA PRO A 474 -20.03 20.10 -2.06
C PRO A 474 -18.61 20.38 -2.57
N HIS A 475 -17.90 21.36 -1.97
CA HIS A 475 -16.53 21.66 -2.34
C HIS A 475 -15.59 20.48 -2.11
N HIS A 476 -15.72 19.77 -0.98
CA HIS A 476 -14.90 18.59 -0.67
C HIS A 476 -15.18 17.45 -1.66
N VAL A 477 -16.46 17.23 -1.98
CA VAL A 477 -16.89 16.23 -2.94
C VAL A 477 -16.33 16.53 -4.33
N GLN A 478 -16.45 17.78 -4.80
CA GLN A 478 -15.96 18.20 -6.11
C GLN A 478 -14.42 18.08 -6.21
N ALA A 479 -13.69 18.44 -5.15
CA ALA A 479 -12.23 18.31 -5.12
C ALA A 479 -11.78 16.84 -5.16
N ALA A 480 -12.48 15.95 -4.47
CA ALA A 480 -12.20 14.51 -4.51
C ALA A 480 -12.53 13.93 -5.89
N MET A 481 -13.71 14.23 -6.45
CA MET A 481 -14.13 13.80 -7.78
C MET A 481 -13.16 14.24 -8.88
N THR A 482 -12.71 15.50 -8.82
CA THR A 482 -11.74 16.03 -9.80
C THR A 482 -10.43 15.26 -9.75
N ALA A 483 -9.90 15.01 -8.54
CA ALA A 483 -8.67 14.23 -8.39
C ALA A 483 -8.84 12.78 -8.87
N LEU A 484 -9.96 12.14 -8.54
CA LEU A 484 -10.26 10.76 -8.93
C LEU A 484 -10.45 10.60 -10.44
N SER A 485 -11.12 11.55 -11.10
CA SER A 485 -11.29 11.51 -12.56
C SER A 485 -9.96 11.52 -13.31
N SER A 486 -8.94 12.20 -12.77
CA SER A 486 -7.59 12.22 -13.36
C SER A 486 -6.82 10.90 -13.21
N LEU A 487 -7.21 10.06 -12.24
CA LEU A 487 -6.57 8.78 -11.97
C LEU A 487 -7.21 7.62 -12.75
N ASN A 488 -8.45 7.77 -13.20
CA ASN A 488 -9.25 6.74 -13.86
C ASN A 488 -9.23 5.40 -13.09
N VAL A 489 -9.52 5.45 -11.78
CA VAL A 489 -9.51 4.26 -10.92
C VAL A 489 -10.69 3.36 -11.27
N GLY A 490 -10.42 2.09 -11.53
CA GLY A 490 -11.43 1.12 -11.91
C GLY A 490 -11.07 -0.32 -11.57
N LEU A 491 -12.06 -1.20 -11.69
CA LEU A 491 -11.92 -2.65 -11.59
C LEU A 491 -11.73 -3.24 -12.98
N VAL A 492 -11.06 -4.39 -13.06
CA VAL A 492 -10.92 -5.15 -14.31
C VAL A 492 -11.52 -6.54 -14.16
N GLN A 493 -12.01 -7.11 -15.27
CA GLN A 493 -12.37 -8.53 -15.37
C GLN A 493 -12.00 -9.11 -16.72
N PHE A 494 -11.50 -10.34 -16.74
CA PHE A 494 -11.50 -11.17 -17.94
C PHE A 494 -12.86 -11.87 -18.06
N ALA A 495 -13.52 -11.72 -19.21
CA ALA A 495 -14.82 -12.31 -19.46
C ALA A 495 -14.96 -12.84 -20.89
N SER A 496 -16.00 -13.63 -21.11
CA SER A 496 -16.47 -14.00 -22.45
C SER A 496 -17.99 -14.12 -22.47
N ASP A 497 -18.56 -14.23 -23.67
CA ASP A 497 -19.96 -14.65 -23.83
C ASP A 497 -20.20 -16.08 -23.29
N LEU A 498 -21.45 -16.46 -23.03
CA LEU A 498 -21.78 -17.81 -22.54
C LEU A 498 -21.18 -18.96 -23.39
N ASN A 499 -21.03 -18.75 -24.70
CA ASN A 499 -20.45 -19.74 -25.61
C ASN A 499 -18.91 -19.79 -25.58
N GLN A 500 -18.28 -18.88 -24.85
CA GLN A 500 -16.83 -18.77 -24.66
C GLN A 500 -16.05 -18.51 -25.94
N THR A 501 -16.65 -17.76 -26.87
CA THR A 501 -16.11 -17.46 -28.20
C THR A 501 -15.61 -16.01 -28.31
N ALA A 502 -16.28 -15.07 -27.66
CA ALA A 502 -15.98 -13.64 -27.70
C ALA A 502 -15.39 -13.18 -26.36
N TRP A 503 -14.07 -13.26 -26.25
CA TRP A 503 -13.33 -12.88 -25.05
C TRP A 503 -13.06 -11.38 -24.98
N MET A 504 -13.15 -10.81 -23.78
CA MET A 504 -12.99 -9.39 -23.52
C MET A 504 -12.31 -9.11 -22.19
N LEU A 505 -11.57 -7.99 -22.14
CA LEU A 505 -11.10 -7.38 -20.91
C LEU A 505 -12.06 -6.24 -20.56
N LEU A 506 -12.87 -6.45 -19.53
CA LEU A 506 -13.81 -5.48 -19.01
C LEU A 506 -13.09 -4.52 -18.06
N VAL A 507 -13.50 -3.26 -18.10
CA VAL A 507 -13.08 -2.21 -17.16
C VAL A 507 -14.34 -1.56 -16.60
N GLN A 508 -14.37 -1.35 -15.29
CA GLN A 508 -15.44 -0.63 -14.60
C GLN A 508 -14.82 0.52 -13.81
N PRO A 509 -14.93 1.78 -14.26
CA PRO A 509 -14.65 2.95 -13.44
C PRO A 509 -15.46 2.89 -12.14
N LEU A 510 -14.80 3.15 -11.00
CA LEU A 510 -15.42 2.96 -9.68
C LEU A 510 -16.67 3.83 -9.48
N LEU A 511 -16.65 5.05 -9.99
CA LEU A 511 -17.72 6.03 -9.75
C LEU A 511 -18.73 6.14 -10.88
N GLU A 512 -18.68 5.25 -11.87
CA GLU A 512 -19.70 5.21 -12.93
C GLU A 512 -21.03 4.64 -12.39
N PRO A 513 -22.14 5.39 -12.47
CA PRO A 513 -23.42 4.93 -11.97
C PRO A 513 -23.97 3.73 -12.74
N PRO A 514 -24.77 2.85 -12.10
CA PRO A 514 -25.18 2.87 -10.70
C PRO A 514 -24.20 2.15 -9.74
N PHE A 515 -22.93 1.94 -10.11
CA PHE A 515 -21.94 1.28 -9.25
C PHE A 515 -21.33 2.20 -8.18
N SER A 516 -21.62 3.51 -8.26
CA SER A 516 -20.95 4.56 -7.47
C SER A 516 -21.01 4.37 -5.95
N PHE A 517 -22.08 3.78 -5.40
CA PHE A 517 -22.16 3.45 -3.97
C PHE A 517 -21.01 2.53 -3.55
N TYR A 518 -20.87 1.38 -4.22
CA TYR A 518 -19.78 0.44 -3.99
C TYR A 518 -18.42 1.03 -4.39
N GLY A 519 -18.39 1.89 -5.41
CA GLY A 519 -17.20 2.67 -5.76
C GLY A 519 -16.68 3.51 -4.61
N TRP A 520 -17.55 4.28 -3.95
CA TRP A 520 -17.18 5.08 -2.78
C TRP A 520 -16.71 4.23 -1.61
N THR A 521 -17.35 3.09 -1.34
CA THR A 521 -16.89 2.19 -0.25
C THR A 521 -15.48 1.66 -0.52
N LEU A 522 -15.19 1.25 -1.76
CA LEU A 522 -13.85 0.80 -2.18
C LEU A 522 -12.81 1.91 -2.07
N LEU A 523 -13.18 3.16 -2.36
CA LEU A 523 -12.31 4.33 -2.21
C LEU A 523 -12.02 4.67 -0.74
N PHE A 524 -12.99 4.51 0.15
CA PHE A 524 -12.77 4.70 1.59
C PHE A 524 -11.92 3.57 2.18
N GLU A 525 -12.07 2.34 1.72
CA GLU A 525 -11.17 1.23 2.06
C GLU A 525 -9.74 1.47 1.55
N TRP A 526 -9.56 2.16 0.42
CA TRP A 526 -8.24 2.60 -0.04
C TRP A 526 -7.63 3.68 0.86
N VAL A 527 -8.44 4.64 1.34
CA VAL A 527 -8.00 5.63 2.35
C VAL A 527 -7.60 4.96 3.66
N ALA A 528 -8.33 3.92 4.07
CA ALA A 528 -8.11 3.18 5.31
C ALA A 528 -7.01 2.09 5.22
N GLY A 529 -6.28 1.99 4.11
CA GLY A 529 -5.19 1.01 3.95
C GLY A 529 -5.65 -0.46 3.82
N VAL A 530 -6.95 -0.69 3.65
CA VAL A 530 -7.54 -2.02 3.41
C VAL A 530 -7.32 -2.46 1.97
N ARG A 531 -7.37 -1.50 1.04
CA ARG A 531 -7.10 -1.71 -0.39
C ARG A 531 -5.93 -0.87 -0.88
N GLU A 532 -5.34 -1.29 -1.99
CA GLU A 532 -4.34 -0.52 -2.70
C GLU A 532 -4.72 -0.34 -4.17
N CYS A 533 -4.23 0.75 -4.75
CA CYS A 533 -4.35 1.02 -6.17
C CYS A 533 -2.96 0.91 -6.79
N ALA A 534 -2.84 0.14 -7.87
CA ALA A 534 -1.61 0.05 -8.67
C ALA A 534 -1.85 0.66 -10.05
N ARG A 535 -0.98 1.58 -10.45
CA ARG A 535 -0.97 2.14 -11.81
C ARG A 535 -0.02 1.33 -12.69
N CYS A 536 -0.56 0.81 -13.78
CA CYS A 536 0.22 0.23 -14.87
C CYS A 536 0.58 1.35 -15.86
N LEU A 537 1.86 1.54 -16.14
CA LEU A 537 2.31 2.47 -17.18
C LEU A 537 2.57 1.72 -18.48
N LEU A 538 1.87 2.14 -19.53
CA LEU A 538 1.79 1.47 -20.83
C LEU A 538 3.09 1.56 -21.61
N SER A 539 3.35 0.58 -22.47
CA SER A 539 4.45 0.64 -23.42
C SER A 539 4.15 1.40 -24.72
N ARG A 540 2.96 1.98 -24.90
CA ARG A 540 2.61 2.73 -26.12
C ARG A 540 2.78 4.24 -25.96
N THR A 541 3.37 4.86 -26.97
CA THR A 541 3.47 6.32 -27.14
C THR A 541 2.33 6.91 -28.00
N ASP A 542 1.33 6.12 -28.38
CA ASP A 542 0.29 6.61 -29.28
C ASP A 542 -0.83 7.32 -28.52
N SER A 543 -1.07 8.55 -28.95
CA SER A 543 -2.06 9.53 -28.47
C SER A 543 -3.52 9.13 -28.79
N MET A 544 -3.87 7.86 -28.64
CA MET A 544 -5.27 7.46 -28.55
C MET A 544 -5.58 7.24 -27.09
N ASN A 545 -6.45 8.10 -26.55
CA ASN A 545 -7.10 7.89 -25.26
C ASN A 545 -7.49 6.41 -25.15
N PRO A 546 -6.90 5.63 -24.23
CA PRO A 546 -7.51 4.38 -23.85
C PRO A 546 -8.77 4.69 -23.02
N PRO A 547 -9.76 3.80 -22.99
CA PRO A 547 -10.86 3.87 -22.03
C PRO A 547 -10.34 3.89 -20.58
#